data_AF-A0A1Y3PED9-F1
#
_entry.id   AF-A0A1Y3PED9-F1
#
_cell.length_a   1.000
_cell.length_b   1.000
_cell.length_c   1.000
_cell.angle_alpha   90.00
_cell.angle_beta   90.00
_cell.angle_gamma   90.00
#
_symmetry.space_group_name_H-M   'P 1'
#
loop_
_entity.id
_entity.type
_entity.pdbx_description
1 polymer ?
#
loop_
_entity_poly.entity_id
_entity_poly.type
_entity_poly.pdbx_seq_one_letter_code
_entity_poly.pdbx_strand_id
1 'polypeptide(L)'
;MADDRYRVKGEIIEVASAGTGGAGGTGAGEAGGAEAKEKAIAEAGETAGAEVEAAVVIAAKRAITLEMGKFGDRWLIDAVGLGAYVDDPASSGDATPNTGDGQTHTGNDQNSTGNGNSDDKAGSTDTAGGPAETVVYENDEYGFRFTLPAGWKGYTIVQDTWEGLSLEESSEGEVTESGPIVSIRHPKWTAEQPRQDIPIMVFTLDQWEALEQGKFHIGAAPVGPRELGRNSRYLFALPARYNYAFPTGHEEVEDILNGNPLKPMEAEA
;
A
#
# COMPACT_ATOMS: atom_id res chain seq x y z
N MET A 1 13.79 5.16 -30.67
CA MET A 1 14.31 3.87 -30.17
C MET A 1 15.19 4.21 -28.98
N ALA A 2 15.05 3.53 -27.84
CA ALA A 2 15.96 3.75 -26.70
C ALA A 2 17.39 3.43 -27.16
N ASP A 3 18.33 4.32 -26.89
CA ASP A 3 19.70 4.17 -27.41
C ASP A 3 20.45 3.05 -26.67
N ASP A 4 20.10 2.80 -25.40
CA ASP A 4 20.66 1.72 -24.58
C ASP A 4 19.64 1.25 -23.52
N ARG A 5 19.67 -0.07 -23.20
CA ARG A 5 18.92 -0.69 -22.09
C ARG A 5 19.87 -1.24 -21.04
N TYR A 6 19.59 -0.96 -19.78
CA TYR A 6 20.43 -1.31 -18.64
C TYR A 6 19.66 -2.13 -17.63
N ARG A 7 20.32 -3.08 -16.98
CA ARG A 7 19.72 -3.91 -15.93
C ARG A 7 20.48 -3.71 -14.63
N VAL A 8 19.80 -3.15 -13.64
CA VAL A 8 20.33 -2.90 -12.29
C VAL A 8 19.74 -3.92 -11.34
N LYS A 9 20.55 -4.51 -10.46
CA LYS A 9 20.08 -5.39 -9.38
C LYS A 9 20.35 -4.71 -8.06
N GLY A 10 19.41 -4.80 -7.14
CA GLY A 10 19.51 -4.26 -5.79
C GLY A 10 18.72 -5.10 -4.81
N GLU A 11 18.64 -4.61 -3.57
CA GLU A 11 17.85 -5.21 -2.50
C GLU A 11 17.03 -4.10 -1.83
N ILE A 12 15.75 -4.39 -1.61
CA ILE A 12 14.88 -3.61 -0.73
C ILE A 12 15.08 -4.17 0.68
N ILE A 13 15.31 -3.29 1.63
CA ILE A 13 15.45 -3.63 3.04
C ILE A 13 14.25 -3.03 3.77
N GLU A 14 13.47 -3.89 4.41
CA GLU A 14 12.40 -3.46 5.32
C GLU A 14 12.97 -3.44 6.73
N VAL A 15 12.82 -2.30 7.41
CA VAL A 15 13.33 -2.08 8.77
C VAL A 15 12.19 -2.26 9.77
N ALA A 16 12.42 -3.00 10.85
CA ALA A 16 11.44 -3.20 11.89
C ALA A 16 11.26 -1.90 12.68
N SER A 17 10.02 -1.41 12.78
CA SER A 17 9.69 -0.30 13.67
C SER A 17 9.87 -0.75 15.12
N ALA A 18 10.79 -0.13 15.86
CA ALA A 18 10.99 -0.42 17.28
C ALA A 18 9.74 0.00 18.09
N GLY A 19 8.88 -0.97 18.38
CA GLY A 19 7.77 -0.78 19.31
C GLY A 19 8.31 -0.47 20.70
N THR A 20 7.98 0.71 21.23
CA THR A 20 8.27 1.08 22.62
C THR A 20 7.38 0.23 23.54
N GLY A 21 7.89 -0.94 23.94
CA GLY A 21 7.22 -1.81 24.91
C GLY A 21 7.18 -1.14 26.28
N GLY A 22 6.02 -0.58 26.63
CA GLY A 22 5.72 -0.10 27.97
C GLY A 22 5.75 -1.25 28.97
N ALA A 23 6.75 -1.26 29.84
CA ALA A 23 6.79 -2.14 30.99
C ALA A 23 5.75 -1.69 32.03
N GLY A 24 4.86 -2.61 32.38
CA GLY A 24 3.83 -2.43 33.40
C GLY A 24 4.41 -2.03 34.75
N GLY A 25 3.73 -1.08 35.40
CA GLY A 25 4.10 -0.58 36.72
C GLY A 25 3.70 -1.52 37.85
N THR A 26 4.56 -1.56 38.87
CA THR A 26 4.18 -1.77 40.27
C THR A 26 5.26 -1.13 41.16
N GLY A 27 4.85 -0.32 42.15
CA GLY A 27 5.64 -0.06 43.36
C GLY A 27 6.05 1.39 43.60
N ALA A 28 5.54 1.95 44.69
CA ALA A 28 5.56 3.36 45.09
C ALA A 28 6.84 3.80 45.85
N GLY A 29 7.06 5.13 45.93
CA GLY A 29 7.91 5.73 46.98
C GLY A 29 8.52 7.11 46.67
N GLU A 30 7.87 8.15 47.20
CA GLU A 30 8.42 9.44 47.68
C GLU A 30 9.18 10.43 46.76
N ALA A 31 8.45 11.51 46.44
CA ALA A 31 8.71 12.91 46.78
C ALA A 31 10.09 13.56 46.52
N GLY A 32 10.06 14.57 45.64
CA GLY A 32 10.74 15.86 45.88
C GLY A 32 11.56 16.40 44.71
N GLY A 33 11.31 17.66 44.32
CA GLY A 33 12.30 18.49 43.64
C GLY A 33 11.92 18.93 42.23
N ALA A 34 11.96 20.25 42.04
CA ALA A 34 11.52 20.97 40.87
C ALA A 34 12.64 21.21 39.84
N GLU A 35 12.22 21.78 38.71
CA GLU A 35 13.00 22.66 37.82
C GLU A 35 14.03 22.03 36.86
N ALA A 36 13.63 22.08 35.57
CA ALA A 36 14.38 22.63 34.45
C ALA A 36 15.87 22.31 34.31
N LYS A 37 16.23 21.71 33.16
CA LYS A 37 17.38 22.17 32.35
C LYS A 37 17.35 21.57 30.96
N GLU A 38 16.72 22.30 30.07
CA GLU A 38 17.12 22.38 28.68
C GLU A 38 18.32 23.34 28.58
N LYS A 39 19.23 23.06 27.62
CA LYS A 39 20.33 23.90 27.13
C LYS A 39 21.70 23.80 27.85
N ALA A 40 22.65 23.10 27.22
CA ALA A 40 23.74 23.75 26.46
C ALA A 40 24.83 22.74 26.07
N ILE A 41 25.04 22.60 24.77
CA ILE A 41 26.22 22.00 24.14
C ILE A 41 27.31 23.09 24.15
N ALA A 42 28.45 22.85 24.80
CA ALA A 42 29.75 23.45 24.47
C ALA A 42 30.93 22.78 25.22
N GLU A 43 31.74 22.06 24.44
CA GLU A 43 33.20 21.90 24.50
C GLU A 43 33.93 21.04 25.57
N ALA A 44 34.37 19.88 25.05
CA ALA A 44 35.71 19.29 25.09
C ALA A 44 36.23 18.64 26.39
N GLY A 45 36.24 17.30 26.36
CA GLY A 45 36.91 16.43 27.32
C GLY A 45 36.87 14.96 26.91
N GLU A 46 37.63 14.64 25.88
CA GLU A 46 37.99 13.31 25.37
C GLU A 46 37.93 12.17 26.40
N THR A 47 36.90 11.32 26.31
CA THR A 47 36.95 9.91 26.74
C THR A 47 36.03 9.04 25.88
N ALA A 48 36.64 8.04 25.25
CA ALA A 48 36.10 6.77 24.78
C ALA A 48 34.77 6.79 23.98
N GLY A 49 34.91 6.64 22.66
CA GLY A 49 33.81 6.27 21.78
C GLY A 49 33.14 4.98 22.23
N ALA A 50 31.85 5.09 22.51
CA ALA A 50 30.89 4.02 22.31
C ALA A 50 29.93 4.56 21.24
N GLU A 51 30.18 4.18 19.99
CA GLU A 51 29.15 4.25 18.96
C GLU A 51 27.99 3.39 19.47
N VAL A 52 26.90 4.03 19.89
CA VAL A 52 25.62 3.33 19.97
C VAL A 52 25.15 3.21 18.53
N GLU A 53 25.70 2.24 17.82
CA GLU A 53 25.07 1.64 16.65
C GLU A 53 23.70 1.17 17.11
N ALA A 54 22.67 2.00 16.90
CA ALA A 54 21.30 1.53 16.94
C ALA A 54 21.20 0.50 15.83
N ALA A 55 21.33 -0.78 16.18
CA ALA A 55 21.22 -1.87 15.23
C ALA A 55 19.89 -1.71 14.49
N VAL A 56 19.97 -1.32 13.22
CA VAL A 56 18.81 -1.32 12.33
C VAL A 56 18.36 -2.77 12.25
N VAL A 57 17.27 -3.08 12.92
CA VAL A 57 16.67 -4.41 12.85
C VAL A 57 16.03 -4.51 11.48
N ILE A 58 16.61 -5.33 10.61
CA ILE A 58 16.07 -5.60 9.30
C ILE A 58 14.94 -6.62 9.49
N ALA A 59 13.70 -6.19 9.28
CA ALA A 59 12.55 -7.09 9.30
C ALA A 59 12.63 -8.07 8.13
N ALA A 60 13.08 -7.59 6.97
CA ALA A 60 13.30 -8.46 5.82
C ALA A 60 14.07 -7.81 4.69
N LYS A 61 14.43 -8.66 3.72
CA LYS A 61 15.05 -8.25 2.47
C LYS A 61 14.29 -8.81 1.28
N ARG A 62 14.23 -8.04 0.20
CA ARG A 62 13.67 -8.49 -1.08
C ARG A 62 14.58 -8.07 -2.22
N ALA A 63 15.02 -9.02 -3.03
CA ALA A 63 15.80 -8.68 -4.22
C ALA A 63 14.95 -7.87 -5.21
N ILE A 64 15.53 -6.85 -5.83
CA ILE A 64 14.90 -6.07 -6.90
C ILE A 64 15.81 -6.04 -8.12
N THR A 65 15.20 -6.06 -9.30
CA THR A 65 15.85 -5.85 -10.59
C THR A 65 15.11 -4.73 -11.30
N LEU A 66 15.83 -3.70 -11.74
CA LEU A 66 15.29 -2.63 -12.56
C LEU A 66 15.84 -2.78 -13.98
N GLU A 67 14.97 -2.77 -14.97
CA GLU A 67 15.38 -2.53 -16.37
C GLU A 67 15.14 -1.06 -16.68
N MET A 68 16.18 -0.38 -17.15
CA MET A 68 16.18 1.06 -17.37
C MET A 68 16.53 1.37 -18.81
N GLY A 69 15.70 2.18 -19.48
CA GLY A 69 15.96 2.73 -20.79
C GLY A 69 16.46 4.17 -20.69
N LYS A 70 17.53 4.50 -21.43
CA LYS A 70 17.99 5.89 -21.53
C LYS A 70 17.33 6.58 -22.74
N PHE A 71 16.67 7.69 -22.49
CA PHE A 71 15.98 8.51 -23.50
C PHE A 71 16.42 9.97 -23.38
N GLY A 72 17.38 10.36 -24.22
CA GLY A 72 18.06 11.66 -24.09
C GLY A 72 18.82 11.73 -22.75
N ASP A 73 18.56 12.77 -21.97
CA ASP A 73 19.17 12.96 -20.64
C ASP A 73 18.37 12.32 -19.49
N ARG A 74 17.32 11.56 -19.80
CA ARG A 74 16.45 10.94 -18.80
C ARG A 74 16.58 9.42 -18.81
N TRP A 75 16.46 8.85 -17.62
CA TRP A 75 16.39 7.42 -17.39
C TRP A 75 14.95 7.06 -17.06
N LEU A 76 14.39 6.12 -17.80
CA LEU A 76 13.06 5.55 -17.54
C LEU A 76 13.24 4.14 -17.03
N ILE A 77 12.47 3.75 -16.01
CA ILE A 77 12.37 2.35 -15.59
C ILE A 77 11.36 1.69 -16.53
N ASP A 78 11.87 0.80 -17.37
CA ASP A 78 11.08 0.07 -18.36
C ASP A 78 10.42 -1.16 -17.71
N ALA A 79 11.06 -1.77 -16.71
CA ALA A 79 10.51 -2.91 -15.97
C ALA A 79 11.10 -3.03 -14.55
N VAL A 80 10.31 -3.62 -13.65
CA VAL A 80 10.74 -3.97 -12.29
C VAL A 80 10.47 -5.45 -12.04
N GLY A 81 11.51 -6.20 -11.68
CA GLY A 81 11.43 -7.57 -11.21
C GLY A 81 11.68 -7.63 -9.71
N LEU A 82 10.79 -8.26 -8.96
CA LEU A 82 10.94 -8.43 -7.51
C LEU A 82 11.14 -9.91 -7.18
N GLY A 83 12.16 -10.21 -6.38
CA GLY A 83 12.45 -11.53 -5.85
C GLY A 83 11.54 -11.91 -4.69
N ALA A 84 11.73 -13.12 -4.15
CA ALA A 84 11.06 -13.55 -2.93
C ALA A 84 11.53 -12.73 -1.72
N TYR A 85 10.67 -12.64 -0.72
CA TYR A 85 10.96 -12.05 0.58
C TYR A 85 11.82 -13.03 1.38
N VAL A 86 12.85 -12.53 2.04
CA VAL A 86 13.71 -13.29 2.95
C VAL A 86 13.66 -12.63 4.31
N ASP A 87 13.04 -13.30 5.27
CA ASP A 87 13.02 -12.89 6.67
C ASP A 87 14.43 -13.05 7.27
N ASP A 88 14.87 -12.12 8.11
CA ASP A 88 16.13 -12.25 8.86
C ASP A 88 15.95 -13.36 9.93
N PRO A 89 16.74 -14.45 9.96
CA PRO A 89 16.55 -15.61 10.84
C PRO A 89 16.77 -15.33 12.35
N ALA A 90 16.81 -14.08 12.79
CA ALA A 90 16.96 -13.71 14.19
C ALA A 90 15.62 -13.51 14.92
N SER A 91 14.59 -14.32 14.66
CA SER A 91 13.48 -14.51 15.60
C SER A 91 12.71 -15.79 15.32
N SER A 92 12.73 -16.70 16.30
CA SER A 92 11.94 -17.94 16.45
C SER A 92 12.24 -19.06 15.44
N GLY A 93 12.51 -20.31 15.83
CA GLY A 93 12.14 -20.99 17.06
C GLY A 93 11.39 -22.27 16.70
N ASP A 94 12.16 -23.34 16.48
CA ASP A 94 11.78 -24.75 16.54
C ASP A 94 10.40 -25.16 15.97
N ALA A 95 10.39 -25.64 14.72
CA ALA A 95 9.40 -26.58 14.23
C ALA A 95 10.12 -27.73 13.52
N THR A 96 10.11 -28.88 14.17
CA THR A 96 10.67 -30.15 13.73
C THR A 96 10.04 -30.63 12.41
N PRO A 97 10.81 -31.23 11.49
CA PRO A 97 10.26 -31.84 10.28
C PRO A 97 9.76 -33.26 10.60
N ASN A 98 8.46 -33.51 10.45
CA ASN A 98 7.93 -34.86 10.48
C ASN A 98 8.17 -35.53 9.12
N THR A 99 9.19 -36.38 9.08
CA THR A 99 9.45 -37.37 8.03
C THR A 99 8.55 -38.58 8.28
N GLY A 100 7.69 -38.92 7.32
CA GLY A 100 6.89 -40.15 7.34
C GLY A 100 6.85 -40.76 5.94
N ASP A 101 7.44 -41.94 5.83
CA ASP A 101 7.80 -42.68 4.62
C ASP A 101 6.66 -43.01 3.65
N GLY A 102 7.06 -43.22 2.39
CA GLY A 102 6.18 -43.53 1.29
C GLY A 102 5.74 -44.99 1.22
N GLN A 103 4.78 -45.23 0.33
CA GLN A 103 4.63 -46.53 -0.32
C GLN A 103 4.03 -46.37 -1.71
N THR A 104 4.79 -46.84 -2.69
CA THR A 104 4.44 -47.00 -4.09
C THR A 104 3.53 -48.23 -4.26
N HIS A 105 2.55 -48.16 -5.17
CA HIS A 105 2.17 -49.29 -6.01
C HIS A 105 1.52 -48.84 -7.32
N THR A 106 1.92 -49.57 -8.36
CA THR A 106 1.74 -49.42 -9.79
C THR A 106 0.50 -50.13 -10.34
N GLY A 107 -0.09 -49.56 -11.39
CA GLY A 107 -0.75 -50.26 -12.52
C GLY A 107 -2.22 -50.65 -12.35
N ASN A 108 -3.14 -50.11 -13.16
CA ASN A 108 -3.37 -50.53 -14.54
C ASN A 108 -4.57 -49.81 -15.20
N ASP A 109 -4.57 -49.92 -16.52
CA ASP A 109 -5.35 -49.21 -17.54
C ASP A 109 -6.87 -49.51 -17.63
N GLN A 110 -7.48 -48.74 -18.54
CA GLN A 110 -8.69 -48.99 -19.34
C GLN A 110 -10.05 -48.53 -18.75
N ASN A 111 -10.66 -47.50 -19.33
CA ASN A 111 -11.42 -47.66 -20.57
C ASN A 111 -12.17 -46.36 -20.94
N SER A 112 -12.10 -46.05 -22.23
CA SER A 112 -12.88 -45.06 -22.95
C SER A 112 -14.35 -45.50 -23.07
N THR A 113 -15.31 -44.60 -22.92
CA THR A 113 -16.36 -44.43 -23.94
C THR A 113 -17.03 -43.06 -23.77
N GLY A 114 -16.95 -42.24 -24.81
CA GLY A 114 -17.80 -41.06 -24.94
C GLY A 114 -19.24 -41.45 -25.20
N ASN A 115 -20.15 -40.54 -24.85
CA ASN A 115 -21.40 -40.40 -25.58
C ASN A 115 -21.86 -38.94 -25.47
N GLY A 116 -21.64 -38.20 -26.54
CA GLY A 116 -22.36 -36.95 -26.77
C GLY A 116 -23.75 -37.28 -27.29
N ASN A 117 -24.75 -36.54 -26.82
CA ASN A 117 -25.91 -36.25 -27.64
C ASN A 117 -26.39 -34.85 -27.31
N SER A 118 -26.26 -33.98 -28.30
CA SER A 118 -26.86 -32.66 -28.42
C SER A 118 -28.37 -32.81 -28.59
N ASP A 119 -29.12 -31.90 -28.00
CA ASP A 119 -30.14 -31.08 -28.68
C ASP A 119 -31.05 -30.48 -27.61
N ASP A 120 -30.99 -29.15 -27.44
CA ASP A 120 -32.21 -28.36 -27.28
C ASP A 120 -31.90 -26.86 -27.46
N LYS A 121 -32.52 -26.32 -28.50
CA LYS A 121 -32.58 -24.91 -28.88
C LYS A 121 -33.96 -24.40 -28.53
N ALA A 122 -34.08 -23.54 -27.51
CA ALA A 122 -35.05 -22.44 -27.42
C ALA A 122 -34.98 -21.76 -26.05
N GLY A 123 -35.12 -20.42 -26.04
CA GLY A 123 -35.63 -19.71 -24.86
C GLY A 123 -34.79 -18.53 -24.38
N SER A 124 -34.94 -17.40 -25.07
CA SER A 124 -34.72 -16.09 -24.47
C SER A 124 -35.83 -15.85 -23.44
N THR A 125 -35.46 -15.56 -22.18
CA THR A 125 -36.31 -14.80 -21.24
C THR A 125 -35.41 -13.96 -20.33
N ASP A 126 -35.73 -12.68 -20.32
CA ASP A 126 -35.21 -11.62 -19.48
C ASP A 126 -35.39 -11.84 -17.96
N THR A 127 -34.53 -11.14 -17.21
CA THR A 127 -34.76 -10.56 -15.88
C THR A 127 -34.99 -11.49 -14.68
N ALA A 128 -33.97 -11.56 -13.82
CA ALA A 128 -34.16 -11.40 -12.38
C ALA A 128 -32.89 -10.80 -11.77
N GLY A 129 -32.92 -9.50 -11.47
CA GLY A 129 -31.97 -8.88 -10.57
C GLY A 129 -32.12 -9.53 -9.19
N GLY A 130 -31.23 -10.48 -8.89
CA GLY A 130 -30.88 -10.77 -7.51
C GLY A 130 -30.26 -9.51 -6.88
N PRO A 131 -30.21 -9.40 -5.54
CA PRO A 131 -29.39 -8.36 -4.93
C PRO A 131 -28.00 -8.46 -5.58
N ALA A 132 -27.52 -7.37 -6.17
CA ALA A 132 -26.16 -7.31 -6.64
C ALA A 132 -25.29 -7.59 -5.42
N GLU A 133 -24.73 -8.78 -5.33
CA GLU A 133 -23.84 -9.16 -4.24
C GLU A 133 -22.76 -8.09 -4.14
N THR A 134 -22.68 -7.41 -3.01
CA THR A 134 -21.68 -6.37 -2.76
C THR A 134 -20.65 -6.85 -1.77
N VAL A 135 -19.41 -6.42 -1.94
CA VAL A 135 -18.34 -6.60 -0.96
C VAL A 135 -18.08 -5.26 -0.30
N VAL A 136 -17.87 -5.24 1.02
CA VAL A 136 -17.52 -4.03 1.74
C VAL A 136 -16.08 -4.14 2.20
N TYR A 137 -15.29 -3.10 1.92
CA TYR A 137 -14.02 -2.86 2.59
C TYR A 137 -14.25 -1.90 3.75
N GLU A 138 -13.76 -2.23 4.93
CA GLU A 138 -13.81 -1.37 6.10
C GLU A 138 -12.37 -1.06 6.54
N ASN A 139 -12.12 0.21 6.85
CA ASN A 139 -10.88 0.71 7.39
C ASN A 139 -11.19 1.45 8.69
N ASP A 140 -10.99 0.77 9.81
CA ASP A 140 -11.27 1.31 11.15
C ASP A 140 -10.22 2.34 11.59
N GLU A 141 -8.98 2.20 11.11
CA GLU A 141 -7.86 3.12 11.40
C GLU A 141 -8.19 4.56 10.97
N TYR A 142 -8.69 4.73 9.74
CA TYR A 142 -9.05 6.05 9.22
C TYR A 142 -10.54 6.34 9.29
N GLY A 143 -11.38 5.34 9.59
CA GLY A 143 -12.82 5.50 9.78
C GLY A 143 -13.58 5.67 8.47
N PHE A 144 -13.54 4.67 7.58
CA PHE A 144 -14.43 4.63 6.41
C PHE A 144 -14.75 3.21 5.98
N ARG A 145 -15.86 3.07 5.24
CA ARG A 145 -16.20 1.87 4.48
C ARG A 145 -16.35 2.19 3.01
N PHE A 146 -16.03 1.23 2.16
CA PHE A 146 -16.10 1.34 0.71
C PHE A 146 -16.87 0.15 0.13
N THR A 147 -17.99 0.44 -0.55
CA THR A 147 -18.83 -0.59 -1.16
C THR A 147 -18.33 -0.92 -2.57
N LEU A 148 -18.09 -2.21 -2.84
CA LEU A 148 -17.58 -2.75 -4.09
C LEU A 148 -18.57 -3.75 -4.69
N PRO A 149 -18.58 -3.93 -6.02
CA PRO A 149 -19.38 -4.96 -6.67
C PRO A 149 -18.79 -6.36 -6.43
N ALA A 150 -19.60 -7.42 -6.60
CA ALA A 150 -19.21 -8.82 -6.39
C ALA A 150 -17.87 -9.22 -7.05
N GLY A 151 -17.58 -8.65 -8.23
CA GLY A 151 -16.37 -8.93 -9.00
C GLY A 151 -15.06 -8.58 -8.27
N TRP A 152 -15.14 -7.75 -7.22
CA TRP A 152 -14.02 -7.35 -6.37
C TRP A 152 -13.80 -8.26 -5.18
N LYS A 153 -14.58 -9.35 -5.02
CA LYS A 153 -14.33 -10.34 -3.98
C LYS A 153 -12.90 -10.89 -4.10
N GLY A 154 -12.15 -10.79 -3.02
CA GLY A 154 -10.71 -11.14 -3.00
C GLY A 154 -9.79 -9.97 -3.37
N TYR A 155 -10.27 -8.73 -3.34
CA TYR A 155 -9.40 -7.55 -3.42
C TYR A 155 -8.31 -7.60 -2.35
N THR A 156 -7.20 -6.91 -2.61
CA THR A 156 -6.12 -6.69 -1.64
C THR A 156 -5.95 -5.21 -1.37
N ILE A 157 -5.29 -4.85 -0.27
CA ILE A 157 -4.98 -3.47 0.08
C ILE A 157 -3.50 -3.22 -0.13
N VAL A 158 -3.19 -2.10 -0.78
CA VAL A 158 -1.83 -1.66 -1.04
C VAL A 158 -1.68 -0.28 -0.45
N GLN A 159 -0.67 -0.13 0.40
CA GLN A 159 -0.35 1.13 1.05
C GLN A 159 0.74 1.85 0.26
N ASP A 160 0.58 3.16 0.13
CA ASP A 160 1.55 4.08 -0.45
C ASP A 160 1.45 5.42 0.29
N THR A 161 2.24 6.41 -0.12
CA THR A 161 2.26 7.75 0.49
C THR A 161 2.17 8.82 -0.60
N TRP A 162 1.39 9.86 -0.34
CA TRP A 162 1.41 11.07 -1.16
C TRP A 162 2.35 12.11 -0.52
N GLU A 163 2.97 12.93 -1.36
CA GLU A 163 3.83 14.03 -0.94
C GLU A 163 3.24 15.36 -1.41
N GLY A 164 3.21 16.33 -0.50
CA GLY A 164 2.86 17.71 -0.74
C GLY A 164 4.12 18.56 -0.82
N LEU A 165 4.28 19.25 -1.95
CA LEU A 165 5.45 20.06 -2.24
C LEU A 165 5.13 21.55 -1.99
N SER A 166 6.03 22.24 -1.30
CA SER A 166 5.91 23.65 -0.98
C SER A 166 5.80 24.52 -2.23
N LEU A 167 4.96 25.55 -2.11
CA LEU A 167 4.84 26.65 -3.08
C LEU A 167 5.54 27.93 -2.60
N GLU A 168 6.18 27.91 -1.43
CA GLU A 168 6.91 29.05 -0.91
C GLU A 168 8.26 29.21 -1.64
N GLU A 169 8.61 30.42 -2.06
CA GLU A 169 9.82 30.70 -2.84
C GLU A 169 11.12 30.23 -2.15
N SER A 170 11.16 30.24 -0.81
CA SER A 170 12.32 29.79 -0.05
C SER A 170 12.49 28.27 0.07
N SER A 171 11.44 27.49 -0.22
CA SER A 171 11.40 26.03 -0.09
C SER A 171 10.70 25.36 -1.27
N GLU A 172 10.63 26.03 -2.42
CA GLU A 172 9.83 25.59 -3.57
C GLU A 172 10.25 24.18 -4.02
N GLY A 173 9.28 23.27 -4.07
CA GLY A 173 9.52 21.88 -4.44
C GLY A 173 10.03 20.97 -3.32
N GLU A 174 10.27 21.48 -2.11
CA GLU A 174 10.54 20.65 -0.93
C GLU A 174 9.26 19.97 -0.43
N VAL A 175 9.38 18.72 0.05
CA VAL A 175 8.27 18.00 0.66
C VAL A 175 7.99 18.61 2.03
N THR A 176 6.83 19.28 2.18
CA THR A 176 6.39 19.89 3.43
C THR A 176 5.23 19.14 4.08
N GLU A 177 4.54 18.30 3.31
CA GLU A 177 3.40 17.51 3.77
C GLU A 177 3.49 16.09 3.20
N SER A 178 2.91 15.14 3.91
CA SER A 178 2.72 13.79 3.39
C SER A 178 1.53 13.11 4.07
N GLY A 179 1.03 12.04 3.46
CA GLY A 179 -0.03 11.25 4.05
C GLY A 179 -0.28 9.93 3.32
N PRO A 180 -1.12 9.06 3.89
CA PRO A 180 -1.33 7.73 3.35
C PRO A 180 -2.14 7.75 2.06
N ILE A 181 -1.83 6.83 1.17
CA ILE A 181 -2.71 6.37 0.09
C ILE A 181 -3.07 4.91 0.37
N VAL A 182 -4.36 4.65 0.54
CA VAL A 182 -4.93 3.30 0.64
C VAL A 182 -5.49 2.93 -0.73
N SER A 183 -4.87 1.96 -1.41
CA SER A 183 -5.33 1.48 -2.72
C SER A 183 -6.04 0.14 -2.59
N ILE A 184 -7.31 0.10 -2.98
CA ILE A 184 -8.05 -1.16 -3.13
C ILE A 184 -7.65 -1.76 -4.48
N ARG A 185 -6.90 -2.86 -4.44
CA ARG A 185 -6.37 -3.53 -5.63
C ARG A 185 -7.32 -4.60 -6.13
N HIS A 186 -7.60 -4.53 -7.43
CA HIS A 186 -8.51 -5.45 -8.10
C HIS A 186 -7.97 -6.90 -8.00
N PRO A 187 -8.81 -7.92 -7.71
CA PRO A 187 -8.35 -9.31 -7.51
C PRO A 187 -7.65 -9.94 -8.73
N LYS A 188 -7.98 -9.46 -9.93
CA LYS A 188 -7.34 -9.86 -11.20
C LYS A 188 -6.13 -9.00 -11.61
N TRP A 189 -5.63 -8.14 -10.72
CA TRP A 189 -4.43 -7.35 -11.00
C TRP A 189 -3.20 -8.27 -11.03
N THR A 190 -2.35 -8.11 -12.04
CA THR A 190 -0.98 -8.69 -12.04
C THR A 190 0.02 -7.67 -12.57
N ALA A 191 1.31 -7.90 -12.36
CA ALA A 191 2.35 -7.01 -12.89
C ALA A 191 2.37 -6.97 -14.43
N GLU A 192 2.04 -8.10 -15.06
CA GLU A 192 1.98 -8.25 -16.52
C GLU A 192 0.69 -7.68 -17.11
N GLN A 193 -0.40 -7.68 -16.34
CA GLN A 193 -1.71 -7.18 -16.74
C GLN A 193 -2.26 -6.27 -15.62
N PRO A 194 -1.69 -5.06 -15.47
CA PRO A 194 -2.14 -4.15 -14.44
C PRO A 194 -3.58 -3.73 -14.72
N ARG A 195 -4.37 -3.74 -13.65
CA ARG A 195 -5.73 -3.20 -13.63
C ARG A 195 -5.76 -1.91 -12.83
N GLN A 196 -6.77 -1.09 -13.06
CA GLN A 196 -6.98 0.12 -12.27
C GLN A 196 -7.27 -0.26 -10.81
N ASP A 197 -6.43 0.22 -9.90
CA ASP A 197 -6.74 0.21 -8.48
C ASP A 197 -7.65 1.40 -8.13
N ILE A 198 -8.31 1.35 -6.97
CA ILE A 198 -9.06 2.48 -6.41
C ILE A 198 -8.21 3.13 -5.31
N PRO A 199 -7.43 4.19 -5.63
CA PRO A 199 -6.63 4.89 -4.64
C PRO A 199 -7.48 5.87 -3.82
N ILE A 200 -7.28 5.86 -2.51
CA ILE A 200 -7.91 6.77 -1.54
C ILE A 200 -6.78 7.46 -0.78
N MET A 201 -6.58 8.74 -1.05
CA MET A 201 -5.71 9.60 -0.26
C MET A 201 -6.39 9.96 1.05
N VAL A 202 -5.66 9.86 2.14
CA VAL A 202 -6.11 10.28 3.47
C VAL A 202 -5.40 11.58 3.83
N PHE A 203 -6.18 12.57 4.25
CA PHE A 203 -5.71 13.87 4.72
C PHE A 203 -6.19 14.09 6.15
N THR A 204 -5.39 14.75 6.98
CA THR A 204 -5.99 15.46 8.13
C THR A 204 -6.81 16.65 7.62
N LEU A 205 -7.73 17.16 8.46
CA LEU A 205 -8.52 18.33 8.08
C LEU A 205 -7.65 19.56 7.81
N ASP A 206 -6.59 19.76 8.60
CA ASP A 206 -5.64 20.87 8.45
C ASP A 206 -4.83 20.75 7.15
N GLN A 207 -4.43 19.53 6.78
CA GLN A 207 -3.74 19.28 5.51
C GLN A 207 -4.62 19.60 4.31
N TRP A 208 -5.90 19.21 4.35
CA TRP A 208 -6.84 19.54 3.29
C TRP A 208 -7.06 21.05 3.18
N GLU A 209 -7.26 21.74 4.31
CA GLU A 209 -7.41 23.20 4.32
C GLU A 209 -6.15 23.89 3.75
N ALA A 210 -4.96 23.43 4.12
CA ALA A 210 -3.70 23.95 3.59
C ALA A 210 -3.54 23.71 2.07
N LEU A 211 -3.99 22.55 1.58
CA LEU A 211 -4.04 22.25 0.15
C LEU A 211 -5.01 23.19 -0.59
N GLU A 212 -6.21 23.42 -0.05
CA GLU A 212 -7.21 24.33 -0.64
C GLU A 212 -6.74 25.79 -0.64
N GLN A 213 -5.94 26.18 0.35
CA GLN A 213 -5.31 27.50 0.44
C GLN A 213 -4.09 27.64 -0.50
N GLY A 214 -3.68 26.58 -1.18
CA GLY A 214 -2.51 26.59 -2.07
C GLY A 214 -1.20 26.80 -1.32
N LYS A 215 -1.08 26.31 -0.08
CA LYS A 215 0.18 26.34 0.68
C LYS A 215 1.18 25.31 0.15
N PHE A 216 0.67 24.22 -0.40
CA PHE A 216 1.44 23.19 -1.09
C PHE A 216 0.62 22.63 -2.26
N HIS A 217 1.26 21.89 -3.16
CA HIS A 217 0.58 21.15 -4.21
C HIS A 217 0.96 19.66 -4.20
N ILE A 218 0.11 18.82 -4.79
CA ILE A 218 0.35 17.37 -4.91
C ILE A 218 0.53 17.01 -6.38
N GLY A 219 1.73 16.55 -6.71
CA GLY A 219 2.12 16.25 -8.08
C GLY A 219 2.04 17.47 -9.01
N ALA A 220 2.20 17.21 -10.32
CA ALA A 220 2.24 18.26 -11.35
C ALA A 220 0.88 18.46 -12.06
N ALA A 221 -0.21 17.92 -11.53
CA ALA A 221 -1.52 18.01 -12.19
C ALA A 221 -2.12 19.42 -12.02
N PRO A 222 -2.76 19.99 -13.06
CA PRO A 222 -3.39 21.31 -12.98
C PRO A 222 -4.72 21.30 -12.19
N VAL A 223 -5.15 20.12 -11.74
CA VAL A 223 -6.33 19.90 -10.91
C VAL A 223 -5.90 19.09 -9.70
N GLY A 224 -6.42 19.42 -8.53
CA GLY A 224 -6.11 18.72 -7.28
C GLY A 224 -6.90 17.42 -7.11
N PRO A 225 -6.64 16.69 -6.01
CA PRO A 225 -7.46 15.58 -5.57
C PRO A 225 -8.93 15.99 -5.41
N ARG A 226 -9.85 15.04 -5.55
CA ARG A 226 -11.29 15.24 -5.39
C ARG A 226 -11.79 14.56 -4.14
N GLU A 227 -12.49 15.28 -3.27
CA GLU A 227 -13.09 14.70 -2.07
C GLU A 227 -14.08 13.56 -2.41
N LEU A 228 -13.99 12.49 -1.62
CA LEU A 228 -14.88 11.32 -1.61
C LEU A 228 -15.77 11.29 -0.35
N GLY A 229 -15.29 11.88 0.75
CA GLY A 229 -16.01 12.03 2.02
C GLY A 229 -15.06 12.42 3.15
N ARG A 230 -15.59 12.69 4.34
CA ARG A 230 -14.79 13.04 5.52
C ARG A 230 -15.49 12.62 6.82
N ASN A 231 -14.71 12.42 7.87
CA ASN A 231 -15.16 12.25 9.25
C ASN A 231 -14.58 13.35 10.15
N SER A 232 -14.65 13.17 11.47
CA SER A 232 -14.19 14.17 12.44
C SER A 232 -12.66 14.39 12.45
N ARG A 233 -11.88 13.47 11.89
CA ARG A 233 -10.39 13.49 11.92
C ARG A 233 -9.77 13.57 10.54
N TYR A 234 -10.40 12.96 9.54
CA TYR A 234 -9.81 12.73 8.23
C TYR A 234 -10.76 13.12 7.10
N LEU A 235 -10.15 13.51 5.98
CA LEU A 235 -10.78 13.63 4.69
C LEU A 235 -10.20 12.59 3.73
N PHE A 236 -11.08 11.96 2.97
CA PHE A 236 -10.76 10.97 1.95
C PHE A 236 -10.89 11.61 0.57
N ALA A 237 -9.85 11.52 -0.24
CA ALA A 237 -9.87 12.07 -1.59
C ALA A 237 -9.35 11.09 -2.62
N LEU A 238 -9.82 11.25 -3.85
CA LEU A 238 -9.32 10.55 -5.02
C LEU A 238 -8.18 11.38 -5.63
N PRO A 239 -7.00 10.79 -5.91
CA PRO A 239 -5.92 11.49 -6.59
C PRO A 239 -6.37 12.11 -7.92
N ALA A 240 -5.79 13.27 -8.23
CA ALA A 240 -5.89 13.84 -9.55
C ALA A 240 -5.38 12.82 -10.59
N ARG A 241 -6.10 12.68 -11.71
CA ARG A 241 -5.64 11.85 -12.84
C ARG A 241 -5.33 10.38 -12.47
N TYR A 242 -5.98 9.84 -11.44
CA TYR A 242 -5.77 8.46 -10.97
C TYR A 242 -5.89 7.37 -12.06
N ASN A 243 -6.61 7.67 -13.14
CA ASN A 243 -6.86 6.80 -14.28
C ASN A 243 -6.32 7.33 -15.62
N TYR A 244 -5.42 8.32 -15.62
CA TYR A 244 -4.93 8.98 -16.84
C TYR A 244 -4.12 8.07 -17.78
N ALA A 245 -3.58 6.96 -17.26
CA ALA A 245 -2.94 5.93 -18.07
C ALA A 245 -3.94 4.98 -18.75
N PHE A 246 -5.25 5.16 -18.52
CA PHE A 246 -6.34 4.31 -19.01
C PHE A 246 -6.07 2.80 -18.83
N PRO A 247 -5.64 2.32 -17.64
CA PRO A 247 -5.36 0.91 -17.45
C PRO A 247 -6.64 0.08 -17.59
N THR A 248 -6.46 -1.24 -17.72
CA THR A 248 -7.59 -2.18 -17.82
C THR A 248 -8.51 -2.00 -16.60
N GLY A 249 -9.81 -1.84 -16.83
CA GLY A 249 -10.80 -1.67 -15.76
C GLY A 249 -10.96 -0.23 -15.23
N HIS A 250 -10.36 0.78 -15.87
CA HIS A 250 -10.55 2.17 -15.43
C HIS A 250 -12.02 2.65 -15.52
N GLU A 251 -12.77 2.25 -16.55
CA GLU A 251 -14.19 2.57 -16.70
C GLU A 251 -15.03 1.94 -15.57
N GLU A 252 -14.73 0.69 -15.20
CA GLU A 252 -15.37 0.02 -14.06
C GLU A 252 -15.11 0.79 -12.75
N VAL A 253 -13.89 1.28 -12.54
CA VAL A 253 -13.55 2.08 -11.36
C VAL A 253 -14.27 3.43 -11.39
N GLU A 254 -14.38 4.09 -12.55
CA GLU A 254 -15.18 5.31 -12.70
C GLU A 254 -16.65 5.07 -12.32
N ASP A 255 -17.24 3.98 -12.82
CA ASP A 255 -18.63 3.60 -12.50
C ASP A 255 -18.83 3.35 -11.00
N ILE A 256 -17.90 2.65 -10.35
CA ILE A 256 -17.91 2.43 -8.90
C ILE A 256 -17.87 3.77 -8.17
N LEU A 257 -16.94 4.67 -8.53
CA LEU A 257 -16.76 5.97 -7.86
C LEU A 257 -17.95 6.91 -8.08
N ASN A 258 -18.60 6.86 -9.24
CA ASN A 258 -19.83 7.62 -9.52
C ASN A 258 -21.00 7.20 -8.61
N GLY A 259 -20.96 5.98 -8.06
CA GLY A 259 -21.92 5.48 -7.06
C GLY A 259 -21.77 6.06 -5.65
N ASN A 260 -20.78 6.94 -5.40
CA ASN A 260 -20.41 7.43 -4.07
C ASN A 260 -20.21 6.29 -3.04
N PRO A 261 -19.29 5.35 -3.34
CA PRO A 261 -19.14 4.08 -2.64
C PRO A 261 -18.51 4.21 -1.25
N LEU A 262 -17.77 5.30 -1.03
CA LEU A 262 -17.17 5.63 0.26
C LEU A 262 -18.24 6.17 1.20
N LYS A 263 -18.33 5.61 2.40
CA LYS A 263 -19.13 6.13 3.51
C LYS A 263 -18.20 6.35 4.71
N PRO A 264 -18.07 7.59 5.21
CA PRO A 264 -17.27 7.85 6.39
C PRO A 264 -17.89 7.21 7.63
N MET A 265 -17.03 6.86 8.58
CA MET A 265 -17.31 6.38 9.93
C MET A 265 -16.40 7.17 10.88
N GLU A 266 -16.61 7.06 12.19
CA GLU A 266 -15.63 7.60 13.13
C GLU A 266 -14.41 6.68 13.16
N ALA A 267 -13.21 7.27 13.09
CA ALA A 267 -11.96 6.53 13.20
C ALA A 267 -11.74 6.05 14.63
N GLU A 268 -11.08 4.90 14.81
CA GLU A 268 -10.72 4.43 16.14
C GLU A 268 -9.79 5.42 16.86
N ALA A 269 -10.00 5.57 18.17
CA ALA A 269 -9.32 6.55 19.02
C ALA A 269 -7.90 6.11 19.38
#